data_AF-A0A932JFN5-F1
#
_entry.id   AF-A0A932JFN5-F1
#
_cell.length_a   1.000
_cell.length_b   1.000
_cell.length_c   1.000
_cell.angle_alpha   90.00
_cell.angle_beta   90.00
_cell.angle_gamma   90.00
#
_symmetry.space_group_name_H-M   'P 1'
#
loop_
_entity.id
_entity.type
_entity.pdbx_description
1 polymer ?
#
loop_
_entity_poly.entity_id
_entity_poly.type
_entity_poly.pdbx_seq_one_letter_code
_entity_poly.pdbx_strand_id
1 'polypeptide(L)'
;MTQQEKDILEIHNSYIADQQRLYDIARDCNFSLWNSLLTFNAIIITVFTGFLATNPSANKVIIFAIVFLSIFSAILLIFNFKSTKNFYFDTARDYFDNIDKASNLSDVEYNNFASIRLKKNETNRKVVVWFENSSIIFSGIQMILIIFFICNK
;
A
#
# COMPACT_ATOMS: atom_id res chain seq x y z
N MET A 1 20.83 7.42 38.92
CA MET A 1 20.99 7.30 37.47
C MET A 1 22.33 7.92 37.08
N THR A 2 23.23 7.13 36.50
CA THR A 2 24.58 7.56 36.09
C THR A 2 24.54 8.37 34.80
N GLN A 3 25.62 9.11 34.47
CA GLN A 3 25.70 9.83 33.19
C GLN A 3 25.64 8.86 32.01
N GLN A 4 26.32 7.72 32.12
CA GLN A 4 26.30 6.65 31.13
C GLN A 4 24.88 6.11 30.88
N GLU A 5 24.05 5.95 31.93
CA GLU A 5 22.66 5.53 31.78
C GLU A 5 21.81 6.56 31.03
N LYS A 6 22.06 7.86 31.24
CA LYS A 6 21.36 8.93 30.50
C LYS A 6 21.71 8.91 29.02
N ASP A 7 22.99 8.78 28.69
CA ASP A 7 23.47 8.78 27.31
C ASP A 7 22.91 7.56 26.55
N ILE A 8 22.84 6.38 27.19
CA ILE A 8 22.23 5.18 26.61
C ILE A 8 20.73 5.39 26.35
N LEU A 9 20.01 5.99 27.29
CA LEU A 9 18.59 6.26 27.15
C LEU A 9 18.31 7.26 26.00
N GLU A 10 19.15 8.30 25.86
CA GLU A 10 19.04 9.29 24.80
C GLU A 10 19.25 8.65 23.41
N ILE A 11 20.28 7.84 23.25
CA ILE A 11 20.54 7.10 22.01
C ILE A 11 19.36 6.17 21.69
N HIS A 12 18.84 5.45 22.68
CA HIS A 12 17.70 4.56 22.49
C HIS A 12 16.43 5.31 22.04
N ASN A 13 16.13 6.44 22.67
CA ASN A 13 14.98 7.28 22.31
C ASN A 13 15.13 7.89 20.91
N SER A 14 16.33 8.35 20.54
CA SER A 14 16.62 8.84 19.19
C SER A 14 16.40 7.74 18.15
N TYR A 15 16.88 6.53 18.42
CA TYR A 15 16.69 5.39 17.52
C TYR A 15 15.21 5.04 17.32
N ILE A 16 14.41 5.04 18.39
CA ILE A 16 12.96 4.79 18.30
C ILE A 16 12.27 5.87 17.47
N ALA A 17 12.62 7.14 17.69
CA ALA A 17 12.05 8.26 16.96
C ALA A 17 12.35 8.19 15.45
N ASP A 18 13.57 7.81 15.08
CA ASP A 18 13.95 7.64 13.67
C ASP A 18 13.19 6.49 13.00
N GLN A 19 12.99 5.37 13.70
CA GLN A 19 12.20 4.23 13.19
C GLN A 19 10.73 4.61 12.97
N GLN A 20 10.13 5.34 13.91
CA GLN A 20 8.77 5.85 13.76
C GLN A 20 8.65 6.81 12.57
N ARG A 21 9.62 7.72 12.41
CA ARG A 21 9.64 8.64 11.28
C ARG A 21 9.73 7.92 9.93
N LEU A 22 10.60 6.92 9.81
CA LEU A 22 10.71 6.12 8.57
C LEU A 22 9.41 5.39 8.25
N TYR A 23 8.75 4.86 9.27
CA TYR A 23 7.46 4.20 9.12
C TYR A 23 6.35 5.15 8.66
N ASP A 24 6.28 6.35 9.25
CA ASP A 24 5.32 7.37 8.85
C ASP A 24 5.56 7.84 7.41
N ILE A 25 6.82 8.08 7.03
CA ILE A 25 7.18 8.42 5.65
C ILE A 25 6.75 7.31 4.68
N ALA A 26 7.04 6.04 5.00
CA ALA A 26 6.65 4.92 4.16
C ALA A 26 5.13 4.81 4.00
N ARG A 27 4.38 4.99 5.10
CA ARG A 27 2.92 5.01 5.10
C ARG A 27 2.37 6.12 4.21
N ASP A 28 2.89 7.33 4.36
CA ASP A 28 2.40 8.52 3.65
C ASP A 28 2.75 8.46 2.16
N CYS A 29 3.95 8.01 1.80
CA CYS A 29 4.32 7.72 0.41
C CYS A 29 3.37 6.70 -0.22
N ASN A 30 3.04 5.64 0.52
CA ASN A 30 2.12 4.61 0.03
C ASN A 30 0.72 5.19 -0.18
N PHE A 31 0.18 5.96 0.77
CA PHE A 31 -1.11 6.65 0.58
C PHE A 31 -1.11 7.61 -0.61
N SER A 32 -0.04 8.36 -0.82
CA SER A 32 0.09 9.23 -1.98
C SER A 32 0.07 8.45 -3.29
N LEU A 33 0.77 7.32 -3.36
CA LEU A 33 0.77 6.42 -4.52
C LEU A 33 -0.65 5.92 -4.84
N TRP A 34 -1.40 5.43 -3.83
CA TRP A 34 -2.76 4.93 -4.02
C TRP A 34 -3.72 6.01 -4.52
N ASN A 35 -3.66 7.21 -3.93
CA ASN A 35 -4.48 8.34 -4.36
C ASN A 35 -4.16 8.75 -5.81
N SER A 36 -2.88 8.69 -6.19
CA SER A 36 -2.45 9.02 -7.55
C SER A 36 -2.98 8.01 -8.57
N LEU A 37 -2.90 6.71 -8.27
CA LEU A 37 -3.42 5.64 -9.13
C LEU A 37 -4.95 5.67 -9.24
N LEU A 38 -5.65 5.99 -8.16
CA LEU A 38 -7.12 6.09 -8.17
C LEU A 38 -7.58 7.31 -9.00
N THR A 39 -6.88 8.44 -8.86
CA THR A 39 -7.12 9.64 -9.67
C THR A 39 -6.86 9.35 -11.15
N PHE A 40 -5.76 8.66 -11.46
CA PHE A 40 -5.44 8.26 -12.83
C PHE A 40 -6.52 7.37 -13.45
N ASN A 41 -7.00 6.35 -12.73
CA ASN A 41 -8.11 5.51 -13.19
C ASN A 41 -9.39 6.33 -13.43
N ALA A 42 -9.72 7.28 -12.55
CA ALA A 42 -10.88 8.14 -12.72
C ALA A 42 -10.78 9.00 -13.99
N ILE A 43 -9.59 9.58 -14.25
CA ILE A 43 -9.33 10.35 -15.47
C ILE A 43 -9.53 9.48 -16.71
N ILE A 44 -8.98 8.25 -16.74
CA ILE A 44 -9.17 7.34 -17.88
C ILE A 44 -10.66 7.07 -18.12
N ILE A 45 -11.41 6.73 -17.07
CA ILE A 45 -12.85 6.45 -17.20
C ILE A 45 -13.57 7.68 -17.77
N THR A 46 -13.35 8.87 -17.20
CA THR A 46 -13.99 10.10 -17.67
C THR A 46 -13.66 10.41 -19.12
N VAL A 47 -12.38 10.37 -19.51
CA VAL A 47 -11.94 10.69 -20.87
C VAL A 47 -12.53 9.71 -21.88
N PHE A 48 -12.46 8.41 -21.62
CA PHE A 48 -12.90 7.39 -22.57
C PHE A 48 -14.44 7.27 -22.65
N THR A 49 -15.15 7.48 -21.54
CA THR A 49 -16.62 7.58 -21.57
C THR A 49 -17.07 8.83 -22.33
N GLY A 50 -16.45 9.99 -22.11
CA GLY A 50 -16.75 11.22 -22.86
C GLY A 50 -16.41 11.10 -24.35
N PHE A 51 -15.31 10.42 -24.67
CA PHE A 51 -14.91 10.14 -26.05
C PHE A 51 -15.96 9.25 -26.77
N LEU A 52 -16.49 8.22 -26.10
CA LEU A 52 -17.56 7.37 -26.64
C LEU A 52 -18.85 8.16 -26.90
N ALA A 53 -19.18 9.10 -26.02
CA ALA A 53 -20.39 9.93 -26.15
C ALA A 53 -20.33 10.89 -27.35
N THR A 54 -19.13 11.36 -27.70
CA THR A 54 -18.90 12.32 -28.79
C THR A 54 -18.58 11.65 -30.13
N ASN A 55 -18.09 10.40 -30.13
CA ASN A 55 -17.66 9.70 -31.34
C ASN A 55 -18.35 8.33 -31.46
N PRO A 56 -19.59 8.27 -31.99
CA PRO A 56 -20.37 7.03 -32.06
C PRO A 56 -19.77 5.96 -32.98
N SER A 57 -18.88 6.34 -33.90
CA SER A 57 -18.13 5.44 -34.80
C SER A 57 -16.90 4.80 -34.14
N ALA A 58 -16.54 5.20 -32.92
CA ALA A 58 -15.41 4.63 -32.21
C ALA A 58 -15.61 3.14 -31.89
N ASN A 59 -14.49 2.40 -31.80
CA ASN A 59 -14.51 1.00 -31.45
C ASN A 59 -14.95 0.80 -29.99
N LYS A 60 -16.25 0.58 -29.79
CA LYS A 60 -16.91 0.46 -28.49
C LYS A 60 -16.35 -0.69 -27.65
N VAL A 61 -15.86 -1.76 -28.29
CA VAL A 61 -15.30 -2.94 -27.61
C VAL A 61 -14.00 -2.58 -26.90
N ILE A 62 -13.10 -1.86 -27.58
CA ILE A 62 -11.81 -1.44 -26.99
C ILE A 62 -12.05 -0.44 -25.84
N ILE A 63 -12.95 0.52 -26.05
CA ILE A 63 -13.29 1.51 -25.02
C ILE A 63 -13.90 0.84 -23.78
N PHE A 64 -14.84 -0.10 -23.98
CA PHE A 64 -15.42 -0.87 -22.89
C PHE A 64 -14.34 -1.65 -22.12
N ALA A 65 -13.40 -2.29 -22.83
CA ALA A 65 -12.28 -2.98 -22.19
C ALA A 65 -11.41 -2.04 -21.35
N ILE A 66 -11.07 -0.85 -21.86
CA ILE A 66 -10.27 0.16 -21.12
C ILE A 66 -11.01 0.60 -19.85
N VAL A 67 -12.30 0.94 -19.96
CA VAL A 67 -13.12 1.39 -18.82
C VAL A 67 -13.28 0.27 -17.79
N PHE A 68 -13.58 -0.95 -18.24
CA PHE A 68 -13.73 -2.11 -17.35
C PHE A 68 -12.43 -2.41 -16.61
N LEU A 69 -11.29 -2.38 -17.31
CA LEU A 69 -9.98 -2.58 -16.70
C LEU A 69 -9.65 -1.47 -15.69
N SER A 70 -10.09 -0.24 -15.95
CA SER A 70 -9.93 0.92 -15.04
C SER A 70 -10.74 0.77 -13.75
N ILE A 71 -11.98 0.30 -13.86
CA ILE A 71 -12.82 -0.01 -12.70
C ILE A 71 -12.20 -1.15 -11.89
N PHE A 72 -11.75 -2.22 -12.56
CA PHE A 72 -11.11 -3.35 -11.90
C PHE A 72 -9.81 -2.94 -11.18
N SER A 73 -8.98 -2.11 -11.83
CA SER A 73 -7.79 -1.52 -11.21
C SER A 73 -8.17 -0.69 -9.98
N ALA A 74 -9.17 0.18 -10.08
CA ALA A 74 -9.64 0.98 -8.93
C ALA A 74 -10.11 0.10 -7.75
N ILE A 75 -10.82 -1.00 -8.01
CA ILE A 75 -11.24 -1.96 -6.97
C ILE A 75 -10.02 -2.59 -6.29
N LEU A 76 -9.00 -3.01 -7.04
CA LEU A 76 -7.76 -3.55 -6.50
C LEU A 76 -7.03 -2.53 -5.62
N LEU A 77 -6.97 -1.26 -6.04
CA LEU A 77 -6.38 -0.17 -5.24
C LEU A 77 -7.13 0.01 -3.91
N ILE A 78 -8.47 -0.06 -3.91
CA ILE A 78 -9.28 0.05 -2.69
C ILE A 78 -9.03 -1.13 -1.75
N PHE A 79 -8.96 -2.36 -2.27
CA PHE A 79 -8.64 -3.53 -1.45
C PHE A 79 -7.20 -3.48 -0.92
N ASN A 80 -6.25 -2.97 -1.71
CA ASN A 80 -4.90 -2.71 -1.22
C ASN A 80 -4.92 -1.70 -0.07
N PHE A 81 -5.55 -0.54 -0.27
CA PHE A 81 -5.66 0.50 0.74
C PHE A 81 -6.21 -0.05 2.06
N LYS A 82 -7.28 -0.85 1.99
CA LYS A 82 -7.87 -1.50 3.17
C LYS A 82 -6.89 -2.46 3.84
N SER A 83 -6.16 -3.25 3.05
CA SER A 83 -5.18 -4.22 3.56
C SER A 83 -3.98 -3.53 4.20
N THR A 84 -3.45 -2.49 3.56
CA THR A 84 -2.35 -1.66 4.07
C THR A 84 -2.76 -0.92 5.34
N LYS A 85 -3.96 -0.32 5.36
CA LYS A 85 -4.49 0.32 6.57
C LYS A 85 -4.57 -0.69 7.71
N ASN A 86 -5.16 -1.86 7.49
CA ASN A 86 -5.24 -2.89 8.52
C ASN A 86 -3.86 -3.36 8.98
N PHE A 87 -2.92 -3.57 8.06
CA PHE A 87 -1.55 -3.95 8.40
C PHE A 87 -0.88 -2.94 9.34
N TYR A 88 -0.97 -1.65 9.01
CA TYR A 88 -0.36 -0.61 9.83
C TYR A 88 -1.07 -0.40 11.17
N PHE A 89 -2.40 -0.48 11.20
CA PHE A 89 -3.18 -0.41 12.44
C PHE A 89 -2.91 -1.62 13.34
N ASP A 90 -2.90 -2.82 12.79
CA ASP A 90 -2.62 -4.05 13.54
C ASP A 90 -1.17 -4.06 14.04
N THR A 91 -0.22 -3.61 13.22
CA THR A 91 1.19 -3.52 13.63
C THR A 91 1.39 -2.50 14.75
N ALA A 92 0.74 -1.34 14.66
CA ALA A 92 0.78 -0.31 15.69
C ALA A 92 0.10 -0.79 16.99
N ARG A 93 -1.10 -1.37 16.89
CA ARG A 93 -1.81 -1.95 18.03
C ARG A 93 -1.00 -3.05 18.70
N ASP A 94 -0.48 -4.01 17.93
CA ASP A 94 0.36 -5.10 18.45
C ASP A 94 1.66 -4.55 19.09
N TYR A 95 2.13 -3.36 18.70
CA TYR A 95 3.30 -2.71 19.32
C TYR A 95 2.93 -2.12 20.69
N PHE A 96 1.90 -1.28 20.75
CA PHE A 96 1.49 -0.61 21.99
C PHE A 96 0.92 -1.57 23.04
N ASP A 97 0.09 -2.54 22.63
CA ASP A 97 -0.56 -3.47 23.57
C ASP A 97 0.41 -4.49 24.18
N ASN A 98 1.57 -4.73 23.54
CA ASN A 98 2.52 -5.76 23.96
C ASN A 98 3.87 -5.21 24.44
N ILE A 99 4.09 -3.89 24.47
CA ILE A 99 5.30 -3.30 25.07
C ILE A 99 5.42 -3.72 26.54
N ASP A 100 4.33 -3.60 27.31
CA ASP A 100 4.33 -3.93 28.74
C ASP A 100 4.39 -5.45 29.01
N LYS A 101 3.94 -6.26 28.06
CA LYS A 101 4.09 -7.73 28.14
C LYS A 101 5.50 -8.14 27.80
N ALA A 102 6.09 -7.56 26.75
CA ALA A 102 7.43 -7.90 26.29
C ALA A 102 8.51 -7.64 27.36
N SER A 103 8.34 -6.61 28.19
CA SER A 103 9.28 -6.29 29.28
C SER A 103 9.28 -7.31 30.44
N ASN A 104 8.25 -8.16 30.52
CA ASN A 104 8.06 -9.12 31.62
C ASN A 104 8.25 -10.58 31.20
N LEU A 105 8.57 -10.86 29.93
CA LEU A 105 8.76 -12.21 29.41
C LEU A 105 10.20 -12.68 29.61
N SER A 106 10.40 -13.99 29.82
CA SER A 106 11.74 -14.59 29.74
C SER A 106 12.28 -14.56 28.30
N ASP A 107 13.61 -14.63 28.14
CA ASP A 107 14.25 -14.56 26.81
C ASP A 107 13.69 -15.61 25.82
N VAL A 108 13.37 -16.81 26.31
CA VAL A 108 12.81 -17.91 25.48
C VAL A 108 11.38 -17.59 25.03
N GLU A 109 10.55 -17.06 25.92
CA GLU A 109 9.17 -16.68 25.61
C GLU A 109 9.12 -15.45 24.71
N TYR A 110 10.04 -14.49 24.92
CA TYR A 110 10.21 -13.33 24.06
C TYR A 110 10.57 -13.76 22.63
N ASN A 111 11.52 -14.69 22.46
CA ASN A 111 11.90 -15.19 21.14
C ASN A 111 10.74 -15.91 20.43
N ASN A 112 9.97 -16.72 21.16
CA ASN A 112 8.77 -17.36 20.60
C ASN A 112 7.73 -16.32 20.20
N PHE A 113 7.44 -15.34 21.06
CA PHE A 113 6.51 -14.25 20.78
C PHE A 113 6.93 -13.42 19.55
N ALA A 114 8.23 -13.06 19.46
CA ALA A 114 8.80 -12.32 18.35
C ALA A 114 8.67 -13.10 17.03
N SER A 115 8.95 -14.41 17.03
CA SER A 115 8.89 -15.24 15.83
C SER A 115 7.47 -15.36 15.25
N ILE A 116 6.45 -15.49 16.11
CA ILE A 116 5.03 -15.51 15.70
C ILE A 116 4.63 -14.18 15.08
N ARG A 117 5.05 -13.06 15.69
CA ARG A 117 4.76 -11.71 15.20
C ARG A 117 5.43 -11.44 13.86
N LEU A 118 6.69 -11.82 13.70
CA LEU A 118 7.41 -11.69 12.43
C LEU A 118 6.71 -12.47 11.32
N LYS A 119 6.28 -13.71 11.59
CA LYS A 119 5.58 -14.55 10.60
C LYS A 119 4.24 -13.94 10.17
N LYS A 120 3.43 -13.44 11.12
CA LYS A 120 2.15 -12.74 10.83
C LYS A 120 2.39 -11.49 9.98
N ASN A 121 3.39 -10.69 10.34
CA ASN A 121 3.75 -9.47 9.61
C ASN A 121 4.26 -9.77 8.20
N GLU A 122 5.03 -10.84 8.03
CA GLU A 122 5.53 -11.27 6.72
C GLU A 122 4.39 -11.66 5.78
N THR A 123 3.39 -12.42 6.27
CA THR A 123 2.22 -12.79 5.47
C THR A 123 1.44 -11.55 5.02
N ASN A 124 1.14 -10.63 5.93
CA ASN A 124 0.41 -9.41 5.59
C ASN A 124 1.19 -8.53 4.60
N ARG A 125 2.51 -8.42 4.79
CA ARG A 125 3.39 -7.71 3.86
C ARG A 125 3.34 -8.32 2.45
N LYS A 126 3.38 -9.65 2.33
CA LYS A 126 3.27 -10.33 1.03
C LYS A 126 1.95 -10.00 0.32
N VAL A 127 0.85 -9.94 1.07
CA VAL A 127 -0.47 -9.57 0.52
C VAL A 127 -0.47 -8.13 0.01
N VAL A 128 0.05 -7.18 0.80
CA VAL A 128 0.14 -5.76 0.40
C VAL A 128 0.98 -5.60 -0.87
N VAL A 129 2.17 -6.19 -0.90
CA VAL A 129 3.08 -6.13 -2.06
C VAL A 129 2.45 -6.79 -3.30
N TRP A 130 1.72 -7.89 -3.11
CA TRP A 130 1.03 -8.57 -4.21
C TRP A 130 -0.02 -7.67 -4.85
N PHE A 131 -0.90 -7.05 -4.05
CA PHE A 131 -1.91 -6.13 -4.56
C PHE A 131 -1.29 -4.89 -5.23
N GLU A 132 -0.15 -4.41 -4.72
CA GLU A 132 0.59 -3.29 -5.30
C GLU A 132 1.13 -3.61 -6.68
N ASN A 133 1.88 -4.71 -6.79
CA ASN A 133 2.40 -5.17 -8.07
C ASN A 133 1.28 -5.45 -9.08
N SER A 134 0.18 -6.09 -8.65
CA SER A 134 -0.97 -6.30 -9.51
C SER A 134 -1.55 -5.00 -10.04
N SER A 135 -1.76 -3.99 -9.18
CA SER A 135 -2.34 -2.71 -9.59
C SER A 135 -1.46 -1.95 -10.60
N ILE A 136 -0.14 -1.99 -10.40
CA ILE A 136 0.84 -1.42 -11.34
C ILE A 136 0.77 -2.13 -12.69
N ILE A 137 0.75 -3.47 -12.69
CA ILE A 137 0.66 -4.28 -13.92
C ILE A 137 -0.63 -3.96 -14.69
N PHE A 138 -1.78 -3.92 -14.00
CA PHE A 138 -3.06 -3.57 -14.64
C PHE A 138 -3.02 -2.17 -15.25
N SER A 139 -2.46 -1.19 -14.53
CA SER A 139 -2.31 0.18 -15.04
C SER A 139 -1.37 0.25 -16.26
N GLY A 140 -0.31 -0.57 -16.27
CA GLY A 140 0.58 -0.71 -17.43
C GLY A 140 -0.12 -1.30 -18.65
N ILE A 141 -0.93 -2.35 -18.47
CA ILE A 141 -1.73 -2.95 -19.54
C ILE A 141 -2.74 -1.94 -20.10
N GLN A 142 -3.42 -1.17 -19.24
CA GLN A 142 -4.32 -0.09 -19.67
C GLN A 142 -3.59 0.93 -20.55
N MET A 143 -2.40 1.38 -20.14
CA MET A 143 -1.60 2.32 -20.93
C MET A 143 -1.24 1.77 -22.31
N ILE A 144 -0.87 0.49 -22.41
CA ILE A 144 -0.58 -0.15 -23.69
C ILE A 144 -1.83 -0.19 -24.58
N LEU A 145 -3.01 -0.52 -24.01
CA LEU A 145 -4.27 -0.53 -24.77
C LEU A 145 -4.66 0.87 -25.25
N ILE A 146 -4.43 1.90 -24.43
CA ILE A 146 -4.67 3.30 -24.79
C ILE A 146 -3.77 3.71 -25.94
N ILE A 147 -2.46 3.41 -25.87
CA ILE A 147 -1.51 3.70 -26.96
C ILE A 147 -1.92 2.97 -28.24
N PHE A 148 -2.24 1.68 -28.14
CA PHE A 148 -2.70 0.89 -29.29
C PHE A 148 -3.98 1.47 -29.92
N PHE A 149 -4.92 1.94 -29.09
CA PHE A 149 -6.14 2.59 -29.55
C PHE A 149 -5.86 3.91 -30.28
N ILE A 150 -4.92 4.72 -29.77
CA ILE A 150 -4.52 5.98 -30.40
C ILE A 150 -3.78 5.74 -31.72
N CYS A 151 -2.91 4.73 -31.80
CA CYS A 151 -2.10 4.44 -33.00
C CYS A 151 -2.87 3.75 -34.12
N ASN A 152 -3.96 3.01 -33.83
CA ASN A 152 -4.79 2.35 -34.85
C ASN A 152 -5.98 3.20 -35.32
N LYS A 153 -6.00 4.47 -34.93
CA LYS A 153 -6.98 5.46 -35.37
C LYS A 153 -6.43 6.23 -36.58
#